data_AF-F4FXU9-F1
#
_entry.id   AF-F4FXU9-F1
#
_cell.length_a   1.000
_cell.length_b   1.000
_cell.length_c   1.000
_cell.angle_alpha   90.00
_cell.angle_beta   90.00
_cell.angle_gamma   90.00
#
_symmetry.space_group_name_H-M   'P 1'
#
loop_
_entity.id
_entity.type
_entity.pdbx_description
1 polymer ?
#
loop_
_entity_poly.entity_id
_entity_poly.type
_entity_poly.pdbx_seq_one_letter_code
_entity_poly.pdbx_strand_id
1 'polypeptide(L)'
;MSQSITFESEIKVLLKTGKVILGNKRSTKAMKLGKLKGLIIASTLRSDIRNDIMRYAHLGNIPVVEFKGSGWELGTLVGKPFLISVIGIEDTGDSQILKLANS
;
A
#
# COMPACT_ATOMS: atom_id res chain seq x y z
N MET A 1 14.78 22.16 7.68
CA MET A 1 14.29 21.79 6.34
C MET A 1 13.17 20.78 6.52
N SER A 2 11.92 21.25 6.50
CA SER A 2 10.74 20.40 6.60
C SER A 2 10.56 19.71 5.26
N GLN A 3 11.13 18.51 5.08
CA GLN A 3 10.85 17.73 3.88
C GLN A 3 9.36 17.36 3.91
N SER A 4 8.60 17.91 2.97
CA SER A 4 7.24 17.48 2.69
C SER A 4 7.30 16.01 2.28
N ILE A 5 6.79 15.11 3.11
CA ILE A 5 6.72 13.67 2.80
C ILE A 5 5.70 13.50 1.69
N THR A 6 6.17 13.24 0.48
CA THR A 6 5.31 13.01 -0.69
C THR A 6 5.17 11.51 -0.92
N PHE A 7 3.95 11.03 -1.14
CA PHE A 7 3.66 9.61 -1.39
C PHE A 7 4.53 9.02 -2.52
N GLU A 8 4.73 9.79 -3.60
CA GLU A 8 5.48 9.37 -4.78
C GLU A 8 6.99 9.17 -4.54
N SER A 9 7.60 9.99 -3.67
CA SER A 9 9.00 9.81 -3.30
C SER A 9 9.15 8.61 -2.38
N GLU A 10 8.25 8.48 -1.42
CA GLU A 10 8.25 7.38 -0.46
C GLU A 10 8.03 6.02 -1.12
N ILE A 11 7.08 5.92 -2.05
CA ILE A 11 6.84 4.65 -2.75
C ILE A 11 8.05 4.25 -3.61
N LYS A 12 8.77 5.21 -4.20
CA LYS A 12 10.02 4.93 -4.93
C LYS A 12 11.11 4.41 -4.00
N VAL A 13 11.24 4.97 -2.79
CA VAL A 13 12.20 4.47 -1.78
C VAL A 13 11.79 3.07 -1.34
N LEU A 14 10.51 2.86 -1.01
CA LEU A 14 9.96 1.57 -0.60
C LEU A 14 10.22 0.47 -1.64
N LEU A 15 10.08 0.78 -2.93
CA LEU A 15 10.33 -0.17 -4.01
C LEU A 15 11.81 -0.48 -4.20
N LYS A 16 12.71 0.42 -3.78
CA LYS A 16 14.16 0.25 -3.88
C LYS A 16 14.76 -0.47 -2.67
N THR A 17 14.33 -0.11 -1.45
CA THR A 17 14.95 -0.57 -0.20
C THR A 17 14.06 -1.52 0.60
N GLY A 18 12.75 -1.50 0.36
CA GLY A 18 11.77 -2.33 1.03
C GLY A 18 11.33 -3.55 0.22
N LYS A 19 10.30 -4.21 0.72
CA LYS A 19 9.71 -5.40 0.08
C LYS A 19 8.20 -5.28 0.06
N VAL A 20 7.63 -5.38 -1.14
CA VAL A 20 6.20 -5.21 -1.36
C VAL A 20 5.59 -6.36 -2.14
N ILE A 21 4.30 -6.58 -1.93
CA ILE A 21 3.45 -7.51 -2.64
C ILE A 21 2.45 -6.70 -3.45
N LEU A 22 2.34 -7.04 -4.74
CA LEU A 22 1.40 -6.37 -5.65
C LEU A 22 0.16 -7.24 -5.84
N GLY A 23 -1.02 -6.62 -5.72
CA GLY A 23 -2.31 -7.19 -6.04
C GLY A 23 -3.07 -7.76 -4.83
N ASN A 24 -4.40 -7.60 -4.88
CA ASN A 24 -5.32 -7.95 -3.79
C ASN A 24 -5.12 -9.39 -3.27
N LYS A 25 -5.24 -10.41 -4.14
CA LYS A 25 -5.18 -11.83 -3.73
C LYS A 25 -3.94 -12.19 -2.90
N ARG A 26 -2.77 -11.68 -3.31
CA ARG A 26 -1.50 -11.96 -2.63
C ARG A 26 -1.40 -11.16 -1.33
N SER A 27 -1.79 -9.88 -1.36
CA SER A 27 -1.82 -9.03 -0.18
C SER A 27 -2.78 -9.57 0.87
N THR A 28 -3.99 -10.00 0.52
CA THR A 28 -4.94 -10.61 1.48
C THR A 28 -4.37 -11.88 2.10
N LYS A 29 -3.67 -12.71 1.33
CA LYS A 29 -3.01 -13.91 1.86
C LYS A 29 -1.91 -13.54 2.85
N ALA A 30 -1.05 -12.59 2.52
CA ALA A 30 0.03 -12.13 3.40
C ALA A 30 -0.52 -11.43 4.66
N MET A 31 -1.61 -10.68 4.53
CA MET A 31 -2.34 -10.04 5.63
C MET A 31 -2.86 -11.08 6.63
N LYS A 32 -3.54 -12.13 6.14
CA LYS A 32 -4.05 -13.23 6.99
C LYS A 32 -2.93 -14.01 7.70
N LEU A 33 -1.73 -14.01 7.14
CA LEU A 33 -0.54 -14.64 7.73
C LEU A 33 0.22 -13.71 8.69
N GLY A 34 -0.23 -12.47 8.90
CA GLY A 34 0.44 -11.49 9.76
C GLY A 34 1.82 -11.04 9.24
N LYS A 35 2.07 -11.17 7.93
CA LYS A 35 3.37 -10.83 7.30
C LYS A 35 3.43 -9.40 6.78
N LEU A 36 2.31 -8.66 6.82
CA LEU A 36 2.25 -7.29 6.34
C LEU A 36 2.44 -6.31 7.47
N LYS A 37 3.35 -5.35 7.27
CA LYS A 37 3.53 -4.18 8.12
C LYS A 37 2.56 -3.04 7.74
N GLY A 38 2.00 -3.08 6.53
CA GLY A 38 1.07 -2.08 6.04
C GLY A 38 0.43 -2.45 4.71
N LEU A 39 -0.56 -1.66 4.31
CA LEU A 39 -1.27 -1.79 3.04
C LEU A 39 -1.42 -0.43 2.38
N ILE A 40 -1.36 -0.40 1.06
CA ILE A 40 -1.68 0.76 0.24
C ILE A 40 -2.85 0.39 -0.67
N ILE A 41 -3.88 1.22 -0.71
CA ILE A 41 -5.03 1.04 -1.59
C ILE A 41 -5.19 2.25 -2.52
N ALA A 42 -5.55 1.98 -3.78
CA ALA A 42 -5.90 3.04 -4.73
C ALA A 42 -7.32 3.56 -4.48
N SER A 43 -7.59 4.83 -4.81
CA SER A 43 -8.92 5.44 -4.66
C SER A 43 -9.97 4.76 -5.55
N THR A 44 -9.54 4.23 -6.70
CA THR A 44 -10.40 3.52 -7.67
C THR A 44 -10.70 2.07 -7.24
N LEU A 45 -10.28 1.63 -6.05
CA LEU A 45 -10.60 0.30 -5.54
C LEU A 45 -12.10 0.17 -5.31
N ARG A 46 -12.71 -0.90 -5.83
CA ARG A 46 -14.13 -1.19 -5.61
C ARG A 46 -14.46 -1.26 -4.11
N SER A 47 -15.62 -0.71 -3.74
CA SER A 47 -16.04 -0.56 -2.35
C SER A 47 -16.17 -1.89 -1.60
N ASP A 48 -16.59 -2.97 -2.27
CA ASP A 48 -16.64 -4.32 -1.72
C ASP A 48 -15.25 -4.79 -1.23
N ILE A 49 -14.25 -4.70 -2.10
CA ILE A 49 -12.87 -5.11 -1.78
C ILE A 49 -12.24 -4.19 -0.72
N ARG A 50 -12.51 -2.89 -0.83
CA ARG A 50 -12.04 -1.89 0.13
C ARG A 50 -12.54 -2.19 1.54
N ASN A 51 -13.83 -2.45 1.70
CA ASN A 51 -14.45 -2.75 2.99
C ASN A 51 -13.88 -4.03 3.60
N ASP A 52 -13.68 -5.07 2.79
CA ASP A 52 -13.05 -6.30 3.23
C ASP A 52 -11.62 -6.05 3.73
N ILE A 53 -10.79 -5.36 2.94
CA ILE A 53 -9.41 -5.04 3.32
C ILE A 53 -9.38 -4.21 4.60
N MET A 54 -10.19 -3.16 4.68
CA MET A 54 -10.25 -2.30 5.88
C MET A 54 -10.65 -3.08 7.12
N ARG A 55 -11.64 -3.99 7.01
CA ARG A 55 -12.05 -4.84 8.12
C ARG A 55 -10.92 -5.77 8.59
N TYR A 56 -10.25 -6.46 7.66
CA TYR A 56 -9.15 -7.34 8.03
C TYR A 56 -7.93 -6.57 8.55
N ALA A 57 -7.64 -5.40 7.98
CA ALA A 57 -6.56 -4.54 8.44
C ALA A 57 -6.82 -4.05 9.86
N HIS A 58 -8.06 -3.64 10.17
CA HIS A 58 -8.47 -3.26 11.52
C HIS A 58 -8.32 -4.41 12.53
N LEU A 59 -8.72 -5.63 12.15
CA LEU A 59 -8.53 -6.83 12.99
C LEU A 59 -7.06 -7.17 13.22
N GLY A 60 -6.19 -6.92 12.23
CA GLY A 60 -4.75 -7.16 12.31
C GLY A 60 -3.95 -5.98 12.85
N ASN A 61 -4.59 -4.85 13.17
CA ASN A 61 -3.96 -3.58 13.49
C ASN A 61 -2.90 -3.14 12.45
N ILE A 62 -3.21 -3.36 11.17
CA ILE A 62 -2.32 -3.07 10.05
C ILE A 62 -2.68 -1.69 9.48
N PRO A 63 -1.73 -0.74 9.40
CA PRO A 63 -1.98 0.59 8.84
C PRO A 63 -2.31 0.51 7.35
N VAL A 64 -3.35 1.25 6.93
CA VAL A 64 -3.77 1.36 5.53
C VAL A 64 -3.54 2.78 5.04
N VAL A 65 -2.77 2.92 3.97
CA VAL A 65 -2.50 4.18 3.28
C VAL A 65 -3.42 4.27 2.06
N GLU A 66 -4.21 5.34 2.00
CA GLU A 66 -5.03 5.61 0.83
C GLU A 66 -4.29 6.49 -0.17
N PHE A 67 -4.05 5.92 -1.36
CA PHE A 67 -3.56 6.68 -2.49
C PHE A 67 -4.74 7.34 -3.22
N LYS A 68 -4.71 8.67 -3.35
CA LYS A 68 -5.79 9.44 -3.99
C LYS A 68 -5.88 9.22 -5.51
N GLY A 69 -4.82 8.74 -6.15
CA GLY A 69 -4.78 8.50 -7.59
C GLY A 69 -5.37 7.15 -8.01
N SER A 70 -5.41 6.94 -9.33
CA SER A 70 -5.95 5.72 -9.93
C SER A 70 -5.05 4.50 -9.77
N GLY A 71 -5.63 3.30 -9.89
CA GLY A 71 -4.84 2.06 -9.92
C GLY A 71 -3.86 1.97 -11.11
N TRP A 72 -4.08 2.76 -12.17
CA TRP A 72 -3.14 2.92 -13.28
C TRP A 72 -1.93 3.77 -12.87
N GLU A 73 -2.16 4.93 -12.23
CA GLU A 73 -1.07 5.75 -11.70
C GLU A 73 -0.24 4.98 -10.68
N LEU A 74 -0.89 4.21 -9.80
CA LEU A 74 -0.20 3.37 -8.83
C LEU A 74 0.66 2.29 -9.53
N GLY A 75 0.14 1.68 -10.61
CA GLY A 75 0.91 0.76 -11.45
C GLY A 75 2.14 1.41 -12.08
N THR A 76 1.97 2.61 -12.64
CA THR A 76 3.04 3.40 -13.25
C THR A 76 4.10 3.81 -12.22
N LEU A 77 3.69 4.25 -11.02
CA LEU A 77 4.61 4.59 -9.92
C LEU A 77 5.45 3.39 -9.47
N VAL A 78 4.87 2.19 -9.55
CA VAL A 78 5.55 0.92 -9.23
C VAL A 78 6.36 0.37 -10.41
N GLY A 79 6.27 0.99 -11.59
CA GLY A 79 6.96 0.55 -12.80
C GLY A 79 6.38 -0.75 -13.37
N LYS A 80 5.07 -0.98 -13.23
CA LYS A 80 4.37 -2.16 -13.78
C LYS A 80 3.37 -1.74 -14.86
N PRO A 81 3.36 -2.40 -16.02
CA PRO A 81 2.48 -2.05 -17.15
C PRO A 81 1.06 -2.60 -16.97
N PHE A 82 0.56 -2.67 -15.73
CA PHE A 82 -0.77 -3.19 -15.42
C PHE A 82 -1.37 -2.47 -14.22
N LEU A 83 -2.70 -2.47 -14.14
CA LEU A 83 -3.44 -1.84 -13.05
C LEU A 83 -3.18 -2.56 -11.72
N ILE A 84 -2.78 -1.78 -10.70
CA ILE A 84 -2.57 -2.26 -9.34
C ILE A 84 -3.49 -1.47 -8.42
N SER A 85 -4.44 -2.16 -7.80
CA SER A 85 -5.39 -1.52 -6.87
C SER A 85 -4.97 -1.63 -5.40
N VAL A 86 -4.09 -2.59 -5.08
CA VAL A 86 -3.67 -2.91 -3.70
C VAL A 86 -2.20 -3.29 -3.70
N ILE A 87 -1.44 -2.74 -2.75
CA ILE A 87 -0.05 -3.12 -2.47
C ILE A 87 0.05 -3.49 -0.99
N GLY A 88 0.56 -4.68 -0.70
CA GLY A 88 0.94 -5.08 0.66
C GLY A 88 2.40 -4.72 0.91
N ILE A 89 2.70 -4.17 2.07
CA ILE A 89 4.06 -3.85 2.51
C ILE A 89 4.52 -4.95 3.45
N GLU A 90 5.46 -5.80 3.00
CA GLU A 90 6.11 -6.78 3.89
C GLU A 90 7.24 -6.12 4.68
N ASP A 91 8.00 -5.25 4.02
CA ASP A 91 9.06 -4.47 4.66
C ASP A 91 9.09 -3.04 4.15
N THR A 92 9.20 -2.09 5.09
CA THR A 92 9.24 -0.66 4.81
C THR A 92 10.60 -0.20 4.30
N GLY A 93 11.67 -0.95 4.62
CA GLY A 93 13.04 -0.48 4.40
C GLY A 93 13.23 0.90 5.04
N ASP A 94 13.77 1.83 4.26
CA ASP A 94 13.97 3.23 4.66
C ASP A 94 12.76 4.13 4.41
N SER A 95 11.69 3.61 3.81
CA SER A 95 10.51 4.42 3.51
C SER A 95 9.69 4.70 4.76
N GLN A 96 9.24 5.95 4.85
CA GLN A 96 8.32 6.42 5.87
C GLN A 96 6.87 6.46 5.38
N ILE A 97 6.53 5.71 4.32
CA ILE A 97 5.18 5.72 3.72
C ILE A 97 4.06 5.40 4.71
N LEU A 98 4.35 4.60 5.74
CA LEU A 98 3.36 4.27 6.78
C LEU A 98 2.95 5.48 7.62
N LYS A 99 3.76 6.55 7.68
CA LYS A 99 3.38 7.81 8.33
C LYS A 99 2.27 8.55 7.57
N LEU A 100 2.03 8.20 6.31
CA LEU A 100 0.92 8.71 5.50
C LEU A 100 -0.37 7.91 5.71
N ALA A 101 -0.35 6.83 6.51
CA ALA A 101 -1.56 6.15 6.90
C ALA A 101 -2.36 7.05 7.84
N ASN A 102 -3.54 7.47 7.42
CA ASN A 102 -4.45 8.18 8.31
C ASN A 102 -4.96 7.17 9.34
N SER A 103 -4.64 7.40 10.62
CA SER A 103 -5.24 6.71 11.76
C SER A 103 -6.66 7.19 12.00
#